data_AF-A0A2V7U086-F1
#
_entry.id   AF-A0A2V7U086-F1
#
_cell.length_a   1.000
_cell.length_b   1.000
_cell.length_c   1.000
_cell.angle_alpha   90.00
_cell.angle_beta   90.00
_cell.angle_gamma   90.00
#
_symmetry.space_group_name_H-M   'P 1'
#
loop_
_entity.id
_entity.type
_entity.pdbx_description
1 polymer ?
#
loop_
_entity_poly.entity_id
_entity_poly.type
_entity_poly.pdbx_seq_one_letter_code
_entity_poly.pdbx_strand_id
1 'polypeptide(L)'
;MQAAPAAEAEFRWEYLAFGTLAAAPFQEKGFERTTVEPFSDSYAVVKSRPQILLRWSAPAPRVAVIDAAPPPGAPPAAAEVSLNSSPVGRLVLQEDRRRYAIPLPAEAQRPGGNRLHLDFSAAPTGKADAAAVRPAARLYGLSVGPAGDADLDWLTRDGAPPPFGIAQSGTSRAVVQAGPSAVRYAFRAPARAELRFTPELHPRARAARAAAVFSVSVGARAGAEREVWRRRVAAADTRADEVALDLPFDAGDAGSLVLRVAPDGGSRPAWGLWQGLRVMGDPTEEAGPGGPSSDPTSVLLVILDAAGAKHFGCYGYARRTTPEIDRIAAEGVVYERAYTPAVFTRSSMASVWISQYPDQHRVGVDEDVGISGERPTLAELLSAGGVRSAGFIGNPVARGFNLDRGFDEFHSVYTQKVNLGEVTHADAFRQVLPAFFQTRPADPFFAYVHYLEPHFPYDPPPPFNTMFGPDAPLSIEQRRQHEWFWAVNEGRVRATPEEIDHLGRLYDGGLAFVDREVGFLRRTLKQAGR
;
A
#
# COMPACT_ATOMS: atom_id res chain seq x y z
N MET A 1 -6.16 15.07 0.37
CA MET A 1 -7.05 13.89 0.35
C MET A 1 -6.58 12.98 -0.78
N GLN A 2 -5.96 11.84 -0.51
CA GLN A 2 -5.83 10.72 -1.47
C GLN A 2 -7.11 9.87 -1.40
N ALA A 3 -7.25 8.87 -2.28
CA ALA A 3 -8.29 7.83 -2.21
C ALA A 3 -8.53 7.41 -0.75
N ALA A 4 -9.80 7.20 -0.36
CA ALA A 4 -10.26 7.05 1.04
C ALA A 4 -9.17 6.35 1.89
N PRO A 5 -8.52 7.06 2.84
CA PRO A 5 -7.42 6.49 3.61
C PRO A 5 -7.94 5.23 4.27
N ALA A 6 -7.19 4.12 4.14
CA ALA A 6 -7.49 2.77 4.64
C ALA A 6 -8.62 2.77 5.68
N ALA A 7 -9.86 2.77 5.19
CA ALA A 7 -11.03 2.89 6.03
C ALA A 7 -11.55 1.49 6.27
N GLU A 8 -11.72 1.12 7.53
CA GLU A 8 -12.38 -0.14 7.86
C GLU A 8 -13.88 0.09 7.73
N ALA A 9 -14.48 -0.50 6.70
CA ALA A 9 -15.91 -0.44 6.48
C ALA A 9 -16.57 -1.72 7.01
N GLU A 10 -17.45 -1.55 7.98
CA GLU A 10 -18.24 -2.61 8.60
C GLU A 10 -19.68 -2.52 8.10
N PHE A 11 -20.13 -3.56 7.42
CA PHE A 11 -21.51 -3.73 6.97
C PHE A 11 -22.14 -4.92 7.70
N ARG A 12 -23.47 -5.04 7.66
CA ARG A 12 -24.16 -6.27 8.12
C ARG A 12 -23.82 -7.51 7.29
N TRP A 13 -23.26 -7.30 6.10
CA TRP A 13 -22.74 -8.31 5.20
C TRP A 13 -21.23 -8.16 5.05
N GLU A 14 -20.56 -9.18 4.54
CA GLU A 14 -19.15 -9.06 4.17
C GLU A 14 -19.04 -8.20 2.91
N TYR A 15 -18.20 -7.16 2.94
CA TYR A 15 -17.98 -6.28 1.79
C TYR A 15 -16.50 -6.23 1.42
N LEU A 16 -16.23 -6.36 0.12
CA LEU A 16 -14.91 -6.27 -0.48
C LEU A 16 -14.92 -5.17 -1.54
N ALA A 17 -14.08 -4.15 -1.38
CA ALA A 17 -13.86 -3.11 -2.38
C ALA A 17 -12.66 -3.46 -3.27
N PHE A 18 -12.90 -3.87 -4.51
CA PHE A 18 -11.83 -4.22 -5.44
C PHE A 18 -11.00 -2.98 -5.83
N GLY A 19 -9.74 -3.20 -6.23
CA GLY A 19 -8.79 -2.12 -6.51
C GLY A 19 -8.15 -1.48 -5.27
N THR A 20 -8.54 -1.91 -4.06
CA THR A 20 -7.93 -1.46 -2.79
C THR A 20 -6.92 -2.48 -2.25
N LEU A 21 -5.99 -2.04 -1.40
CA LEU A 21 -5.06 -2.94 -0.70
C LEU A 21 -5.79 -3.94 0.21
N ALA A 22 -6.92 -3.54 0.80
CA ALA A 22 -7.74 -4.40 1.65
C ALA A 22 -8.30 -5.61 0.89
N ALA A 23 -8.48 -5.50 -0.43
CA ALA A 23 -8.97 -6.61 -1.24
C ALA A 23 -7.89 -7.60 -1.69
N ALA A 24 -6.60 -7.25 -1.57
CA ALA A 24 -5.50 -8.10 -2.05
C ALA A 24 -5.47 -9.51 -1.42
N PRO A 25 -5.74 -9.70 -0.10
CA PRO A 25 -5.76 -11.05 0.50
C PRO A 25 -6.86 -11.98 -0.04
N PHE A 26 -7.87 -11.41 -0.73
CA PHE A 26 -8.99 -12.14 -1.30
C PHE A 26 -8.81 -12.41 -2.80
N GLN A 27 -7.80 -11.80 -3.45
CA GLN A 27 -7.51 -11.92 -4.88
C GLN A 27 -6.42 -12.97 -5.12
N GLU A 28 -6.79 -14.23 -5.37
CA GLU A 28 -5.79 -15.31 -5.55
C GLU A 28 -5.18 -15.34 -6.95
N LYS A 29 -6.00 -15.26 -8.00
CA LYS A 29 -5.53 -15.36 -9.40
C LYS A 29 -6.40 -14.53 -10.33
N GLY A 30 -5.80 -14.04 -11.42
CA GLY A 30 -6.55 -13.43 -12.53
C GLY A 30 -6.97 -11.99 -12.30
N PHE A 31 -6.28 -11.28 -11.40
CA PHE A 31 -6.46 -9.85 -11.16
C PHE A 31 -5.26 -9.08 -11.70
N GLU A 32 -5.52 -7.93 -12.30
CA GLU A 32 -4.51 -6.96 -12.72
C GLU A 32 -4.72 -5.68 -11.92
N ARG A 33 -3.62 -5.14 -11.42
CA ARG A 33 -3.61 -3.83 -10.78
C ARG A 33 -3.66 -2.78 -11.88
N THR A 34 -4.69 -1.94 -11.84
CA THR A 34 -4.77 -0.76 -12.68
C THR A 34 -4.60 0.48 -11.86
N THR A 35 -3.85 1.45 -12.39
CA THR A 35 -3.82 2.80 -11.84
C THR A 35 -5.19 3.40 -12.05
N VAL A 36 -5.89 3.65 -10.95
CA VAL A 36 -7.20 4.31 -10.95
C VAL A 36 -6.92 5.80 -10.84
N GLU A 37 -7.57 6.63 -11.67
CA GLU A 37 -7.39 8.08 -11.59
C GLU A 37 -7.68 8.54 -10.15
N PRO A 38 -6.88 9.48 -9.60
CA PRO A 38 -7.16 10.05 -8.30
C PRO A 38 -8.63 10.48 -8.23
N PHE A 39 -9.33 10.05 -7.16
CA PHE A 39 -10.73 10.39 -6.91
C PHE A 39 -11.78 9.76 -7.83
N SER A 40 -11.41 8.72 -8.59
CA SER A 40 -12.37 7.83 -9.27
C SER A 40 -12.61 6.56 -8.45
N ASP A 41 -13.70 5.84 -8.76
CA ASP A 41 -14.05 4.59 -8.09
C ASP A 41 -12.97 3.54 -8.31
N SER A 42 -12.46 2.96 -7.22
CA SER A 42 -11.51 1.84 -7.28
C SER A 42 -12.16 0.59 -7.87
N TYR A 43 -11.42 -0.10 -8.74
CA TYR A 43 -11.80 -1.40 -9.30
C TYR A 43 -10.56 -2.25 -9.58
N ALA A 44 -10.76 -3.56 -9.74
CA ALA A 44 -9.75 -4.46 -10.27
C ALA A 44 -10.14 -4.89 -11.69
N VAL A 45 -9.16 -4.92 -12.58
CA VAL A 45 -9.32 -5.56 -13.88
C VAL A 45 -9.12 -7.05 -13.71
N VAL A 46 -10.00 -7.86 -14.31
CA VAL A 46 -9.90 -9.32 -14.23
C VAL A 46 -9.61 -9.94 -15.60
N LYS A 47 -8.78 -10.99 -15.58
CA LYS A 47 -8.50 -11.86 -16.72
C LYS A 47 -9.70 -12.79 -16.97
N SER A 48 -9.56 -13.76 -17.88
CA SER A 48 -10.65 -14.67 -18.25
C SER A 48 -11.12 -15.60 -17.11
N ARG A 49 -10.30 -15.83 -16.09
CA ARG A 49 -10.60 -16.76 -14.97
C ARG A 49 -10.10 -16.24 -13.62
N PRO A 50 -10.67 -15.15 -13.08
CA PRO A 50 -10.35 -14.68 -11.73
C PRO A 50 -10.84 -15.66 -10.66
N GLN A 51 -10.12 -15.67 -9.54
CA GLN A 51 -10.42 -16.51 -8.38
C GLN A 51 -10.40 -15.69 -7.10
N ILE A 52 -11.55 -15.64 -6.42
CA ILE A 52 -11.76 -14.88 -5.18
C ILE A 52 -11.83 -15.86 -4.01
N LEU A 53 -10.98 -15.64 -3.00
CA LEU A 53 -11.03 -16.39 -1.75
C LEU A 53 -12.09 -15.78 -0.83
N LEU A 54 -12.96 -16.62 -0.28
CA LEU A 54 -13.99 -16.26 0.71
C LEU A 54 -13.83 -17.13 1.95
N ARG A 55 -14.21 -16.63 3.12
CA ARG A 55 -13.98 -17.36 4.38
C ARG A 55 -15.18 -17.32 5.31
N TRP A 56 -15.63 -18.47 5.79
CA TRP A 56 -16.67 -18.56 6.82
C TRP A 56 -16.51 -19.83 7.67
N SER A 57 -16.95 -19.77 8.92
CA SER A 57 -16.83 -20.88 9.87
C SER A 57 -17.73 -22.07 9.54
N ALA A 58 -18.91 -21.82 8.97
CA ALA A 58 -19.89 -22.87 8.67
C ALA A 58 -20.64 -22.62 7.34
N PRO A 59 -20.89 -23.69 6.55
CA PRO A 59 -21.79 -23.67 5.39
C PRO A 59 -23.20 -23.19 5.75
N ALA A 60 -23.77 -22.32 4.93
CA ALA A 60 -25.15 -21.83 5.03
C ALA A 60 -25.58 -21.16 3.71
N PRO A 61 -26.88 -21.12 3.38
CA PRO A 61 -27.36 -20.43 2.18
C PRO A 61 -26.97 -18.95 2.20
N ARG A 62 -26.26 -18.50 1.17
CA ARG A 62 -25.75 -17.13 1.02
C ARG A 62 -26.05 -16.58 -0.37
N VAL A 63 -25.90 -15.27 -0.53
CA VAL A 63 -25.91 -14.61 -1.84
C VAL A 63 -24.68 -13.73 -1.97
N ALA A 64 -24.04 -13.76 -3.14
CA ALA A 64 -22.96 -12.86 -3.53
C ALA A 64 -23.50 -11.82 -4.51
N VAL A 65 -23.44 -10.54 -4.14
CA VAL A 65 -23.74 -9.41 -5.03
C VAL A 65 -22.43 -8.88 -5.59
N ILE A 66 -22.18 -9.16 -6.86
CA ILE A 66 -20.96 -8.79 -7.59
C ILE A 66 -21.23 -7.49 -8.36
N ASP A 67 -20.48 -6.43 -8.07
CA ASP A 67 -20.53 -5.16 -8.80
C ASP A 67 -19.47 -5.16 -9.91
N ALA A 68 -19.94 -5.22 -11.16
CA ALA A 68 -19.09 -5.44 -12.32
C ALA A 68 -19.54 -4.65 -13.55
N ALA A 69 -18.57 -4.36 -14.42
CA ALA A 69 -18.80 -3.75 -15.73
C ALA A 69 -17.92 -4.42 -16.79
N PRO A 70 -18.32 -4.42 -18.07
CA PRO A 70 -17.43 -4.80 -19.15
C PRO A 70 -16.25 -3.83 -19.25
N PRO A 71 -15.13 -4.24 -19.87
CA PRO A 71 -14.07 -3.31 -20.25
C PRO A 71 -14.64 -2.20 -21.16
N PRO A 72 -14.13 -0.96 -21.07
CA PRO A 72 -14.58 0.12 -21.96
C PRO A 72 -14.45 -0.27 -23.43
N GLY A 73 -15.52 -0.11 -24.20
CA GLY A 73 -15.53 -0.42 -25.65
C GLY A 73 -15.51 -1.90 -26.00
N ALA A 74 -15.58 -2.82 -25.03
CA ALA A 74 -15.70 -4.25 -25.27
C ALA A 74 -17.19 -4.69 -25.26
N PRO A 75 -17.58 -5.68 -26.08
CA PRO A 75 -18.92 -6.24 -26.01
C PRO A 75 -19.18 -6.88 -24.64
N PRO A 76 -20.44 -6.94 -24.17
CA PRO A 76 -20.76 -7.58 -22.91
C PRO A 76 -20.38 -9.07 -22.91
N ALA A 77 -19.70 -9.51 -21.87
CA ALA A 77 -19.22 -10.88 -21.70
C ALA A 77 -20.04 -11.63 -20.64
N ALA A 78 -20.10 -12.96 -20.75
CA ALA A 78 -20.70 -13.81 -19.72
C ALA A 78 -19.63 -14.64 -19.01
N ALA A 79 -19.82 -14.87 -17.71
CA ALA A 79 -19.03 -15.79 -16.92
C ALA A 79 -19.90 -16.90 -16.34
N GLU A 80 -19.43 -18.14 -16.45
CA GLU A 80 -19.90 -19.23 -15.60
C GLU A 80 -19.34 -19.03 -14.19
N VAL A 81 -20.18 -19.17 -13.17
CA VAL A 81 -19.79 -18.95 -11.78
C VAL A 81 -19.79 -20.27 -11.03
N SER A 82 -18.67 -20.60 -10.39
CA SER A 82 -18.55 -21.80 -9.56
C SER A 82 -17.96 -21.50 -8.19
N LEU A 83 -18.36 -22.29 -7.19
CA LEU A 83 -17.88 -22.24 -5.82
C LEU A 83 -17.24 -23.58 -5.46
N ASN A 84 -15.95 -23.60 -5.11
CA ASN A 84 -15.19 -24.83 -4.77
C ASN A 84 -15.32 -25.97 -5.81
N SER A 85 -15.45 -25.62 -7.08
CA SER A 85 -15.71 -26.49 -8.25
C SER A 85 -17.17 -26.85 -8.54
N SER A 86 -18.14 -26.47 -7.71
CA SER A 86 -19.57 -26.66 -8.02
C SER A 86 -20.11 -25.46 -8.81
N PRO A 87 -20.77 -25.64 -9.97
CA PRO A 87 -21.46 -24.55 -10.65
C PRO A 87 -22.59 -23.99 -9.78
N VAL A 88 -22.64 -22.66 -9.64
CA VAL A 88 -23.63 -21.98 -8.79
C VAL A 88 -24.44 -20.91 -9.53
N GLY A 89 -24.03 -20.52 -10.73
CA GLY A 89 -24.80 -19.58 -11.54
C GLY A 89 -24.04 -19.07 -12.74
N ARG A 90 -24.61 -18.06 -13.39
CA ARG A 90 -24.03 -17.38 -14.54
C ARG A 90 -24.16 -15.88 -14.37
N LEU A 91 -23.09 -15.15 -14.65
CA LEU A 91 -23.04 -13.69 -14.62
C LEU A 91 -22.99 -13.20 -16.07
N VAL A 92 -24.00 -12.45 -16.50
CA VAL A 92 -24.06 -11.89 -17.86
C VAL A 92 -23.88 -10.38 -17.77
N LEU A 93 -22.71 -9.88 -18.16
CA LEU A 93 -22.44 -8.45 -18.12
C LEU A 93 -23.40 -7.70 -19.04
N GLN A 94 -23.88 -6.55 -18.59
CA GLN A 94 -24.57 -5.56 -19.41
C GLN A 94 -23.56 -4.53 -19.96
N GLU A 95 -24.00 -3.62 -20.83
CA GLU A 95 -23.14 -2.58 -21.41
C GLU A 95 -22.56 -1.62 -20.35
N ASP A 96 -23.28 -1.43 -19.24
CA ASP A 96 -22.91 -0.55 -18.15
C ASP A 96 -22.63 -1.31 -16.84
N ARG A 97 -22.09 -0.57 -15.86
CA ARG A 97 -21.84 -1.09 -14.52
C ARG A 97 -23.15 -1.50 -13.86
N ARG A 98 -23.20 -2.74 -13.40
CA ARG A 98 -24.38 -3.36 -12.77
C ARG A 98 -23.95 -4.26 -11.61
N ARG A 99 -24.93 -4.65 -10.79
CA ARG A 99 -24.73 -5.61 -9.71
C ARG A 99 -25.51 -6.88 -9.97
N TYR A 100 -24.85 -8.01 -9.76
CA TYR A 100 -25.37 -9.34 -10.08
C TYR A 100 -25.44 -10.17 -8.81
N ALA A 101 -26.63 -10.64 -8.45
CA ALA A 101 -26.80 -11.60 -7.37
C ALA A 101 -26.54 -13.03 -7.86
N ILE A 102 -25.62 -13.72 -7.20
CA ILE A 102 -25.28 -15.11 -7.44
C ILE A 102 -25.57 -15.90 -6.16
N PRO A 103 -26.44 -16.93 -6.19
CA PRO A 103 -26.67 -17.76 -5.02
C PRO A 103 -25.39 -18.54 -4.68
N LEU A 104 -25.08 -18.63 -3.40
CA LEU A 104 -24.02 -19.46 -2.85
C LEU A 104 -24.69 -20.54 -1.99
N PRO A 105 -25.06 -21.68 -2.58
CA PRO A 105 -25.79 -22.73 -1.87
C PRO A 105 -24.90 -23.41 -0.81
N ALA A 106 -25.47 -23.86 0.31
CA ALA A 106 -24.71 -24.38 1.44
C ALA A 106 -23.89 -25.64 1.06
N GLU A 107 -24.43 -26.48 0.19
CA GLU A 107 -23.83 -27.71 -0.31
C GLU A 107 -22.57 -27.49 -1.16
N ALA A 108 -22.38 -26.30 -1.73
CA ALA A 108 -21.17 -25.94 -2.46
C ALA A 108 -20.06 -25.36 -1.57
N GLN A 109 -20.33 -25.20 -0.27
CA GLN A 109 -19.45 -24.51 0.67
C GLN A 109 -18.65 -25.47 1.54
N ARG A 110 -17.52 -24.98 2.03
CA ARG A 110 -16.63 -25.67 2.97
C ARG A 110 -16.42 -24.80 4.22
N PRO A 111 -16.29 -25.39 5.42
CA PRO A 111 -15.78 -24.66 6.59
C PRO A 111 -14.39 -24.07 6.31
N GLY A 112 -14.14 -22.84 6.75
CA GLY A 112 -12.89 -22.13 6.49
C GLY A 112 -12.91 -21.45 5.13
N GLY A 113 -12.13 -21.97 4.18
CA GLY A 113 -11.85 -21.30 2.89
C GLY A 113 -12.67 -21.80 1.72
N ASN A 114 -13.17 -20.87 0.91
CA ASN A 114 -14.02 -21.11 -0.25
C ASN A 114 -13.51 -20.31 -1.45
N ARG A 115 -13.61 -20.86 -2.66
CA ARG A 115 -13.13 -20.20 -3.89
C ARG A 115 -14.26 -19.93 -4.85
N LEU A 116 -14.53 -18.66 -5.09
CA LEU A 116 -15.47 -18.21 -6.10
C LEU A 116 -14.70 -17.98 -7.41
N HIS A 117 -15.05 -18.74 -8.44
CA HIS A 117 -14.46 -18.64 -9.77
C HIS A 117 -15.45 -17.99 -10.72
N LEU A 118 -14.98 -17.03 -11.51
CA LEU A 118 -15.74 -16.47 -12.64
C LEU A 118 -15.02 -16.88 -13.92
N ASP A 119 -15.62 -17.73 -14.74
CA ASP A 119 -15.03 -18.20 -15.99
C ASP A 119 -15.67 -17.51 -17.20
N PHE A 120 -15.01 -16.46 -17.70
CA PHE A 120 -15.41 -15.69 -18.87
C PHE A 120 -15.03 -16.38 -20.20
N SER A 121 -14.49 -17.61 -20.19
CA SER A 121 -14.11 -18.33 -21.42
C SER A 121 -15.28 -19.04 -22.12
N ALA A 122 -16.49 -19.02 -21.54
CA ALA A 122 -17.69 -19.67 -22.08
C ALA A 122 -18.52 -18.73 -23.01
N ALA A 123 -18.04 -18.60 -24.27
CA ALA A 123 -18.74 -18.29 -25.55
C ALA A 123 -18.73 -16.86 -26.17
N PRO A 124 -18.71 -16.69 -27.53
CA PRO A 124 -18.51 -17.70 -28.60
C PRO A 124 -17.28 -17.48 -29.51
N THR A 125 -17.01 -18.58 -30.23
CA THR A 125 -16.06 -18.87 -31.30
C THR A 125 -15.89 -17.79 -32.38
N GLY A 126 -14.68 -17.28 -32.51
CA GLY A 126 -14.20 -16.58 -33.70
C GLY A 126 -12.68 -16.55 -33.66
N LYS A 127 -12.01 -16.94 -34.76
CA LYS A 127 -10.55 -16.91 -34.87
C LYS A 127 -10.07 -15.46 -34.70
N ALA A 128 -9.61 -15.10 -33.51
CA ALA A 128 -8.89 -13.88 -33.24
C ALA A 128 -7.74 -14.17 -32.28
N ASP A 129 -6.57 -13.64 -32.64
CA ASP A 129 -5.23 -13.97 -32.16
C ASP A 129 -5.08 -14.27 -30.67
N ALA A 130 -4.50 -15.45 -30.39
CA ALA A 130 -4.23 -15.98 -29.07
C ALA A 130 -3.00 -15.36 -28.37
N ALA A 131 -2.69 -14.08 -28.61
CA ALA A 131 -1.47 -13.44 -28.10
C ALA A 131 -1.70 -12.19 -27.22
N ALA A 132 -2.94 -11.71 -27.07
CA ALA A 132 -3.25 -10.60 -26.17
C ALA A 132 -4.21 -11.03 -25.05
N VAL A 133 -3.74 -11.01 -23.80
CA VAL A 133 -4.59 -11.18 -22.62
C VAL A 133 -5.50 -9.95 -22.53
N ARG A 134 -6.69 -10.02 -23.12
CA ARG A 134 -7.67 -8.92 -22.99
C ARG A 134 -8.34 -8.98 -21.62
N PRO A 135 -8.59 -7.84 -20.98
CA PRO A 135 -9.38 -7.79 -19.76
C PRO A 135 -10.78 -8.34 -20.04
N ALA A 136 -11.29 -9.20 -19.16
CA ALA A 136 -12.60 -9.82 -19.30
C ALA A 136 -13.70 -8.97 -18.65
N ALA A 137 -13.39 -8.32 -17.51
CA ALA A 137 -14.30 -7.45 -16.80
C ALA A 137 -13.54 -6.47 -15.89
N ARG A 138 -14.28 -5.49 -15.35
CA ARG A 138 -13.88 -4.68 -14.19
C ARG A 138 -14.78 -5.05 -13.02
N LEU A 139 -14.17 -5.41 -11.89
CA LEU A 139 -14.90 -5.67 -10.64
C LEU A 139 -14.68 -4.49 -9.69
N TYR A 140 -15.77 -3.94 -9.15
CA TYR A 140 -15.75 -2.78 -8.25
C TYR A 140 -15.97 -3.19 -6.80
N GLY A 141 -16.89 -4.11 -6.56
CA GLY A 141 -17.18 -4.59 -5.22
C GLY A 141 -17.80 -5.98 -5.19
N LEU A 142 -17.73 -6.63 -4.04
CA LEU A 142 -18.41 -7.88 -3.74
C LEU A 142 -19.04 -7.78 -2.36
N SER A 143 -20.35 -8.04 -2.27
CA SER A 143 -21.08 -8.14 -1.01
C SER A 143 -21.57 -9.56 -0.80
N VAL A 144 -21.29 -10.18 0.34
CA VAL A 144 -21.72 -11.55 0.66
C VAL A 144 -22.48 -11.58 1.98
N GLY A 145 -23.69 -12.11 1.96
CA GLY A 145 -24.52 -12.24 3.16
C GLY A 145 -25.53 -13.39 3.05
N PRO A 146 -26.44 -13.51 4.02
CA PRO A 146 -27.48 -14.55 4.03
C PRO A 146 -28.35 -14.50 2.76
N ALA A 147 -28.78 -15.66 2.28
CA ALA A 147 -29.77 -15.70 1.22
C ALA A 147 -31.09 -15.05 1.67
N GLY A 148 -31.69 -14.21 0.82
CA GLY A 148 -32.92 -13.47 1.14
C GLY A 148 -32.71 -12.22 1.99
N ASP A 149 -31.46 -11.76 2.15
CA ASP A 149 -31.16 -10.49 2.80
C ASP A 149 -31.72 -9.31 1.97
N ALA A 150 -32.66 -8.58 2.56
CA ALA A 150 -33.39 -7.50 1.88
C ALA A 150 -32.48 -6.31 1.47
N ASP A 151 -31.40 -6.06 2.20
CA ASP A 151 -30.45 -4.99 1.88
C ASP A 151 -29.59 -5.38 0.67
N LEU A 152 -29.15 -6.64 0.60
CA LEU A 152 -28.44 -7.18 -0.56
C LEU A 152 -29.32 -7.26 -1.80
N ASP A 153 -30.57 -7.71 -1.66
CA ASP A 153 -31.55 -7.71 -2.75
C ASP A 153 -31.73 -6.30 -3.32
N TRP A 154 -31.76 -5.28 -2.47
CA TRP A 154 -31.88 -3.91 -2.93
C TRP A 154 -30.65 -3.46 -3.74
N LEU A 155 -29.43 -3.85 -3.36
CA LEU A 155 -28.20 -3.48 -4.07
C LEU A 155 -28.20 -3.88 -5.55
N THR A 156 -28.98 -4.90 -5.91
CA THR A 156 -29.12 -5.37 -7.30
C THR A 156 -30.07 -4.54 -8.16
N ARG A 157 -30.87 -3.64 -7.55
CA ARG A 157 -31.83 -2.81 -8.30
C ARG A 157 -31.09 -1.79 -9.16
N ASP A 158 -31.59 -1.58 -10.38
CA ASP A 158 -30.96 -0.69 -11.35
C ASP A 158 -30.64 0.67 -10.76
N GLY A 159 -29.36 1.07 -10.87
CA GLY A 159 -28.77 2.31 -10.39
C GLY A 159 -28.77 2.53 -8.88
N ALA A 160 -28.91 1.47 -8.08
CA ALA A 160 -28.51 1.48 -6.69
C ALA A 160 -27.07 2.04 -6.55
N PRO A 161 -26.79 3.06 -5.72
CA PRO A 161 -25.42 3.52 -5.46
C PRO A 161 -24.57 2.42 -4.80
N PRO A 162 -23.23 2.50 -4.90
CA PRO A 162 -22.35 1.52 -4.27
C PRO A 162 -22.52 1.52 -2.73
N PRO A 163 -22.24 0.37 -2.06
CA PRO A 163 -22.24 0.31 -0.60
C PRO A 163 -21.31 1.34 0.05
N PHE A 164 -20.15 1.56 -0.59
CA PHE A 164 -19.14 2.53 -0.19
C PHE A 164 -18.40 3.06 -1.41
N GLY A 165 -18.11 4.36 -1.45
CA GLY A 165 -17.34 4.97 -2.54
C GLY A 165 -17.20 6.47 -2.41
N ILE A 166 -16.53 7.10 -3.37
CA ILE A 166 -16.41 8.56 -3.47
C ILE A 166 -17.26 9.02 -4.65
N ALA A 167 -18.21 9.91 -4.41
CA ALA A 167 -19.02 10.53 -5.45
C ALA A 167 -18.72 12.02 -5.57
N GLN A 168 -18.89 12.56 -6.78
CA GLN A 168 -18.93 13.99 -7.00
C GLN A 168 -20.36 14.50 -6.78
N SER A 169 -20.50 15.51 -5.91
CA SER A 169 -21.77 16.17 -5.60
C SER A 169 -21.61 17.68 -5.84
N GLY A 170 -22.02 18.13 -7.04
CA GLY A 170 -21.75 19.50 -7.49
C GLY A 170 -20.24 19.78 -7.58
N THR A 171 -19.77 20.83 -6.89
CA THR A 171 -18.35 21.20 -6.81
C THR A 171 -17.58 20.48 -5.69
N SER A 172 -18.27 19.71 -4.85
CA SER A 172 -17.70 19.07 -3.67
C SER A 172 -17.67 17.55 -3.83
N ARG A 173 -16.76 16.90 -3.11
CA ARG A 173 -16.71 15.43 -3.03
C ARG A 173 -17.51 14.93 -1.84
N ALA A 174 -18.07 13.74 -1.97
CA ALA A 174 -18.87 13.10 -0.96
C ALA A 174 -18.42 11.65 -0.75
N VAL A 175 -18.38 11.19 0.50
CA VAL A 175 -18.33 9.75 0.79
C VAL A 175 -19.76 9.21 0.70
N VAL A 176 -19.97 8.24 -0.19
CA VAL A 176 -21.22 7.49 -0.31
C VAL A 176 -21.18 6.32 0.67
N GLN A 177 -22.24 6.15 1.47
CA GLN A 177 -22.31 5.08 2.46
C GLN A 177 -23.74 4.51 2.53
N ALA A 178 -23.86 3.20 2.29
CA ALA A 178 -25.09 2.44 2.52
C ALA A 178 -25.21 2.08 4.00
N GLY A 179 -26.35 2.34 4.61
CA GLY A 179 -26.69 1.92 5.96
C GLY A 179 -27.55 0.66 5.99
N PRO A 180 -27.44 -0.19 7.03
CA PRO A 180 -26.64 0.02 8.23
C PRO A 180 -25.15 -0.31 8.04
N SER A 181 -24.28 0.67 8.29
CA SER A 181 -22.82 0.47 8.25
C SER A 181 -22.06 1.44 9.16
N ALA A 182 -20.80 1.09 9.40
CA ALA A 182 -19.79 1.94 10.04
C ALA A 182 -18.59 2.07 9.11
N VAL A 183 -18.02 3.27 9.02
CA VAL A 183 -16.73 3.48 8.36
C VAL A 183 -15.79 4.12 9.37
N ARG A 184 -14.70 3.43 9.68
CA ARG A 184 -13.69 3.89 10.64
C ARG A 184 -12.46 4.41 9.92
N TYR A 185 -12.06 5.62 10.29
CA TYR A 185 -10.81 6.26 9.88
C TYR A 185 -9.89 6.38 11.09
N ALA A 186 -8.65 5.92 10.94
CA ALA A 186 -7.59 6.26 11.89
C ALA A 186 -6.94 7.58 11.46
N PHE A 187 -6.66 8.46 12.41
CA PHE A 187 -5.98 9.72 12.13
C PHE A 187 -5.10 10.13 13.30
N ARG A 188 -4.17 11.05 13.04
CA ARG A 188 -3.46 11.79 14.08
C ARG A 188 -4.13 13.15 14.22
N ALA A 189 -4.59 13.50 15.41
CA ALA A 189 -5.34 14.72 15.63
C ALA A 189 -4.41 15.94 15.48
N PRO A 190 -4.76 16.92 14.62
CA PRO A 190 -4.08 18.22 14.63
C PRO A 190 -4.44 19.00 15.91
N ALA A 191 -3.73 20.10 16.18
CA ALA A 191 -4.11 21.00 17.25
C ALA A 191 -5.50 21.59 16.97
N ARG A 192 -6.37 21.65 17.99
CA ARG A 192 -7.79 22.06 17.84
C ARG A 192 -8.51 21.32 16.71
N ALA A 193 -8.40 19.98 16.71
CA ALA A 193 -8.98 19.16 15.66
C ALA A 193 -10.51 19.38 15.56
N GLU A 194 -10.97 19.76 14.37
CA GLU A 194 -12.38 20.03 14.08
C GLU A 194 -12.82 19.23 12.84
N LEU A 195 -13.83 18.39 12.98
CA LEU A 195 -14.41 17.64 11.87
C LEU A 195 -15.48 18.47 11.17
N ARG A 196 -15.35 18.64 9.85
CA ARG A 196 -16.35 19.31 9.01
C ARG A 196 -16.94 18.38 7.96
N PHE A 197 -18.25 18.42 7.79
CA PHE A 197 -18.98 17.68 6.75
C PHE A 197 -20.41 18.20 6.60
N THR A 198 -21.07 17.88 5.49
CA THR A 198 -22.52 18.08 5.31
C THR A 198 -23.20 16.73 5.09
N PRO A 199 -24.10 16.29 5.99
CA PRO A 199 -24.82 15.03 5.84
C PRO A 199 -26.01 15.22 4.88
N GLU A 200 -26.05 14.45 3.79
CA GLU A 200 -27.15 14.47 2.84
C GLU A 200 -27.63 13.08 2.47
N LEU A 201 -28.89 12.94 2.07
CA LEU A 201 -29.36 11.70 1.44
C LEU A 201 -28.90 11.65 -0.01
N HIS A 202 -28.48 10.47 -0.46
CA HIS A 202 -28.28 10.21 -1.87
C HIS A 202 -29.57 10.53 -2.66
N PRO A 203 -29.51 11.13 -3.87
CA PRO A 203 -30.71 11.55 -4.62
C PRO A 203 -31.78 10.46 -4.78
N ARG A 204 -31.36 9.20 -4.90
CA ARG A 204 -32.29 8.05 -4.98
C ARG A 204 -32.95 7.69 -3.65
N ALA A 205 -32.24 7.79 -2.53
CA ALA A 205 -32.85 7.62 -1.21
C ALA A 205 -33.88 8.74 -0.98
N ARG A 206 -33.57 9.97 -1.41
CA ARG A 206 -34.51 11.09 -1.39
C ARG A 206 -35.73 10.84 -2.30
N ALA A 207 -35.54 10.38 -3.54
CA ALA A 207 -36.63 10.03 -4.44
C ALA A 207 -37.52 8.89 -3.90
N ALA A 208 -36.91 7.92 -3.21
CA ALA A 208 -37.62 6.83 -2.52
C ALA A 208 -38.30 7.27 -1.21
N ARG A 209 -38.32 8.57 -0.89
CA ARG A 209 -38.86 9.14 0.36
C ARG A 209 -38.31 8.43 1.60
N ALA A 210 -37.01 8.12 1.59
CA ALA A 210 -36.32 7.49 2.71
C ALA A 210 -35.87 8.54 3.75
N ALA A 211 -35.46 8.04 4.91
CA ALA A 211 -34.76 8.81 5.92
C ALA A 211 -33.60 7.97 6.46
N ALA A 212 -32.54 8.66 6.90
CA ALA A 212 -31.35 8.04 7.45
C ALA A 212 -30.92 8.77 8.73
N VAL A 213 -30.38 8.00 9.67
CA VAL A 213 -29.71 8.50 10.86
C VAL A 213 -28.21 8.45 10.60
N PHE A 214 -27.58 9.62 10.66
CA PHE A 214 -26.14 9.77 10.61
C PHE A 214 -25.64 9.92 12.04
N SER A 215 -24.54 9.26 12.38
CA SER A 215 -23.83 9.55 13.63
C SER A 215 -22.32 9.50 13.45
N VAL A 216 -21.65 10.28 14.30
CA VAL A 216 -20.20 10.36 14.40
C VAL A 216 -19.81 9.92 15.79
N SER A 217 -18.93 8.94 15.87
CA SER A 217 -18.27 8.53 17.10
C SER A 217 -16.77 8.71 17.00
N VAL A 218 -16.14 8.92 18.14
CA VAL A 218 -14.68 9.02 18.28
C VAL A 218 -14.20 8.04 19.33
N GLY A 219 -12.98 7.55 19.20
CA GLY A 219 -12.38 6.70 20.23
C GLY A 219 -10.88 6.59 20.07
N ALA A 220 -10.18 6.22 21.14
CA ALA A 220 -8.79 5.78 21.04
C ALA A 220 -8.71 4.53 20.15
N ARG A 221 -7.56 4.30 19.48
CA ARG A 221 -7.38 3.21 18.50
C ARG A 221 -7.82 1.82 18.97
N ALA A 222 -7.80 1.55 20.27
CA ALA A 222 -8.25 0.30 20.90
C ALA A 222 -9.28 0.50 22.05
N GLY A 223 -9.88 1.68 22.14
CA GLY A 223 -10.80 2.06 23.22
C GLY A 223 -12.28 1.99 22.81
N ALA A 224 -13.17 2.18 23.79
CA ALA A 224 -14.61 2.31 23.53
C ALA A 224 -14.91 3.54 22.67
N GLU A 225 -15.84 3.39 21.72
CA GLU A 225 -16.38 4.51 20.94
C GLU A 225 -17.29 5.39 21.79
N ARG A 226 -17.11 6.70 21.67
CA ARG A 226 -18.01 7.71 22.21
C ARG A 226 -18.71 8.42 21.05
N GLU A 227 -20.04 8.35 21.00
CA GLU A 227 -20.82 9.16 20.06
C GLU A 227 -20.71 10.65 20.43
N VAL A 228 -20.34 11.48 19.46
CA VAL A 228 -20.17 12.93 19.63
C VAL A 228 -21.20 13.72 18.84
N TRP A 229 -21.85 13.09 17.85
CA TRP A 229 -22.88 13.75 17.06
C TRP A 229 -23.84 12.73 16.43
N ARG A 230 -25.11 13.13 16.32
CA ARG A 230 -26.15 12.35 15.66
C ARG A 230 -27.18 13.29 15.02
N ARG A 231 -27.62 12.97 13.80
CA ARG A 231 -28.70 13.68 13.13
C ARG A 231 -29.50 12.77 12.23
N ARG A 232 -30.81 12.96 12.23
CA ARG A 232 -31.73 12.37 11.26
C ARG A 232 -31.86 13.29 10.04
N VAL A 233 -31.77 12.73 8.85
CA VAL A 233 -31.98 13.43 7.57
C VAL A 233 -33.03 12.68 6.76
N ALA A 234 -34.09 13.37 6.36
CA ALA A 234 -35.21 12.83 5.61
C ALA A 234 -35.35 13.50 4.23
N ALA A 235 -36.05 12.81 3.33
CA ALA A 235 -36.26 13.29 1.97
C ALA A 235 -36.99 14.64 1.84
N ALA A 236 -37.76 15.03 2.86
CA ALA A 236 -38.47 16.31 2.91
C ALA A 236 -37.59 17.48 3.39
N ASP A 237 -36.43 17.19 3.99
CA ASP A 237 -35.58 18.22 4.59
C ASP A 237 -34.90 19.04 3.49
N THR A 238 -34.78 20.34 3.69
CA THR A 238 -33.95 21.21 2.86
C THR A 238 -32.48 20.80 2.94
N ARG A 239 -31.63 21.35 2.06
CA ARG A 239 -30.19 21.07 2.09
C ARG A 239 -29.64 21.38 3.48
N ALA A 240 -28.87 20.45 4.05
CA ALA A 240 -28.30 20.62 5.38
C ALA A 240 -27.16 21.64 5.35
N ASP A 241 -27.01 22.39 6.44
CA ASP A 241 -25.82 23.21 6.67
C ASP A 241 -24.59 22.32 6.96
N GLU A 242 -23.41 22.88 6.69
CA GLU A 242 -22.16 22.25 7.10
C GLU A 242 -22.12 22.12 8.63
N VAL A 243 -21.84 20.90 9.08
CA VAL A 243 -21.61 20.57 10.47
C VAL A 243 -20.13 20.75 10.75
N ALA A 244 -19.82 21.46 11.84
CA ALA A 244 -18.49 21.56 12.42
C ALA A 244 -18.53 20.95 13.84
N LEU A 245 -17.64 20.01 14.13
CA LEU A 245 -17.54 19.31 15.41
C LEU A 245 -16.13 19.39 15.96
N ASP A 246 -15.97 19.99 17.12
CA ASP A 246 -14.73 19.88 17.89
C ASP A 246 -14.51 18.42 18.27
N LEU A 247 -13.35 17.88 17.89
CA LEU A 247 -12.97 16.51 18.21
C LEU A 247 -12.24 16.50 19.57
N PRO A 248 -12.61 15.61 20.50
CA PRO A 248 -12.04 15.57 21.84
C PRO A 248 -10.70 14.81 21.85
N PHE A 249 -9.73 15.31 21.11
CA PHE A 249 -8.37 14.78 21.05
C PHE A 249 -7.36 15.89 21.32
N ASP A 250 -6.29 15.56 22.02
CA ASP A 250 -5.15 16.45 22.15
C ASP A 250 -4.30 16.41 20.86
N ALA A 251 -3.53 17.47 20.62
CA ALA A 251 -2.67 17.55 19.46
C ALA A 251 -1.67 16.38 19.43
N GLY A 252 -1.62 15.66 18.31
CA GLY A 252 -0.75 14.51 18.13
C GLY A 252 -1.35 13.18 18.57
N ASP A 253 -2.52 13.15 19.21
CA ASP A 253 -3.19 11.91 19.60
C ASP A 253 -3.52 11.03 18.39
N ALA A 254 -3.33 9.73 18.53
CA ALA A 254 -3.82 8.76 17.55
C ALA A 254 -5.29 8.41 17.86
N GLY A 255 -6.19 8.98 17.08
CA GLY A 255 -7.63 8.81 17.21
C GLY A 255 -8.24 7.91 16.14
N SER A 256 -9.47 7.45 16.41
CA SER A 256 -10.36 6.88 15.41
C SER A 256 -11.62 7.73 15.30
N LEU A 257 -12.06 7.94 14.06
CA LEU A 257 -13.30 8.58 13.69
C LEU A 257 -14.21 7.54 13.03
N VAL A 258 -15.42 7.37 13.55
CA VAL A 258 -16.38 6.39 13.05
C VAL A 258 -17.61 7.10 12.53
N LEU A 259 -17.88 6.94 11.24
CA LEU A 259 -19.04 7.48 10.55
C LEU A 259 -20.08 6.38 10.35
N ARG A 260 -21.28 6.58 10.89
CA ARG A 260 -22.37 5.60 10.80
C ARG A 260 -23.53 6.17 10.01
N VAL A 261 -24.08 5.34 9.13
CA VAL A 261 -25.36 5.58 8.47
C VAL A 261 -26.26 4.40 8.81
N ALA A 262 -27.46 4.69 9.31
CA ALA A 262 -28.47 3.70 9.64
C ALA A 262 -29.84 4.10 9.07
N PRO A 263 -30.70 3.13 8.72
CA PRO A 263 -32.09 3.42 8.36
C PRO A 263 -32.87 3.98 9.56
N ASP A 264 -33.74 4.95 9.28
CA ASP A 264 -34.67 5.54 10.24
C ASP A 264 -35.97 4.71 10.31
N GLY A 265 -35.83 3.43 10.70
CA GLY A 265 -36.92 2.46 10.73
C GLY A 265 -37.40 1.97 9.35
N GLY A 266 -38.16 0.88 9.35
CA GLY A 266 -38.72 0.26 8.13
C GLY A 266 -37.73 -0.57 7.30
N SER A 267 -38.17 -1.04 6.14
CA SER A 267 -37.40 -1.89 5.20
C SER A 267 -36.73 -1.10 4.06
N ARG A 268 -36.69 0.24 4.18
CA ARG A 268 -36.09 1.10 3.16
C ARG A 268 -34.63 1.34 3.53
N PRO A 269 -33.70 1.05 2.63
CA PRO A 269 -32.30 1.23 2.89
C PRO A 269 -31.90 2.72 2.90
N ALA A 270 -30.98 3.05 3.79
CA ALA A 270 -30.44 4.40 3.95
C ALA A 270 -29.19 4.56 3.08
N TRP A 271 -29.19 5.55 2.19
CA TRP A 271 -27.95 6.00 1.53
C TRP A 271 -27.62 7.41 1.92
N GLY A 272 -26.52 7.53 2.66
CA GLY A 272 -25.97 8.79 3.07
C GLY A 272 -24.82 9.24 2.19
N LEU A 273 -24.67 10.56 2.14
CA LEU A 273 -23.56 11.29 1.57
C LEU A 273 -22.93 12.13 2.68
N TRP A 274 -21.64 11.95 2.93
CA TRP A 274 -20.85 12.84 3.77
C TRP A 274 -20.11 13.81 2.86
N GLN A 275 -20.71 14.95 2.54
CA GLN A 275 -20.11 15.94 1.64
C GLN A 275 -19.04 16.76 2.35
N GLY A 276 -17.92 17.04 1.68
CA GLY A 276 -16.88 17.91 2.20
C GLY A 276 -16.20 17.40 3.48
N LEU A 277 -16.28 16.08 3.75
CA LEU A 277 -15.71 15.45 4.93
C LEU A 277 -14.21 15.74 5.05
N ARG A 278 -13.82 16.43 6.13
CA ARG A 278 -12.43 16.80 6.41
C ARG A 278 -12.20 17.02 7.91
N VAL A 279 -11.05 16.60 8.40
CA VAL A 279 -10.56 17.02 9.72
C VAL A 279 -9.69 18.25 9.49
N MET A 280 -10.14 19.37 10.03
CA MET A 280 -9.39 20.61 10.14
C MET A 280 -8.63 20.60 11.47
N GLY A 281 -7.67 21.51 11.58
CA GLY A 281 -7.08 21.90 12.84
C GLY A 281 -6.26 23.15 12.62
N ASP A 282 -5.82 23.76 13.70
CA ASP A 282 -4.68 24.65 13.60
C ASP A 282 -3.53 23.83 13.00
N PRO A 283 -2.72 24.40 12.08
CA PRO A 283 -1.45 23.78 11.77
C PRO A 283 -0.80 23.50 13.12
N THR A 284 -0.60 22.21 13.45
CA THR A 284 0.32 21.83 14.52
C THR A 284 1.52 22.71 14.27
N GLU A 285 1.92 23.51 15.27
CA GLU A 285 3.02 24.47 15.19
C GLU A 285 3.88 24.07 14.01
N GLU A 286 3.94 24.88 12.94
CA GLU A 286 5.15 24.84 12.10
C GLU A 286 6.25 24.67 13.13
N ALA A 287 6.97 23.56 13.13
CA ALA A 287 8.04 23.36 14.08
C ALA A 287 8.92 24.58 13.85
N GLY A 288 8.71 25.62 14.66
CA GLY A 288 8.91 26.98 14.17
C GLY A 288 10.38 27.05 13.96
N PRO A 289 10.83 27.22 12.69
CA PRO A 289 12.01 26.56 12.12
C PRO A 289 13.00 26.36 13.23
N GLY A 290 13.02 25.14 13.83
CA GLY A 290 13.59 24.95 15.17
C GLY A 290 14.86 25.75 15.24
N GLY A 291 14.81 26.89 15.97
CA GLY A 291 15.71 28.02 15.69
C GLY A 291 17.09 27.47 15.49
N PRO A 292 17.75 27.70 14.33
CA PRO A 292 18.86 26.89 13.88
C PRO A 292 19.75 26.60 15.07
N SER A 293 19.85 25.31 15.43
CA SER A 293 20.76 24.88 16.48
C SER A 293 22.05 25.63 16.25
N SER A 294 22.52 26.38 17.25
CA SER A 294 23.75 27.17 17.12
C SER A 294 24.94 26.27 16.77
N ASP A 295 24.80 24.96 16.98
CA ASP A 295 25.67 23.94 16.41
C ASP A 295 25.06 23.32 15.14
N PRO A 296 25.75 23.46 13.99
CA PRO A 296 25.37 22.77 12.77
C PRO A 296 25.34 21.25 12.96
N THR A 297 24.20 20.60 12.71
CA THR A 297 24.06 19.14 12.85
C THR A 297 24.38 18.44 11.53
N SER A 298 25.31 17.49 11.55
CA SER A 298 25.54 16.58 10.42
C SER A 298 24.53 15.44 10.41
N VAL A 299 24.03 15.09 9.22
CA VAL A 299 23.06 14.02 9.00
C VAL A 299 23.66 12.95 8.10
N LEU A 300 23.58 11.70 8.53
CA LEU A 300 23.94 10.53 7.75
C LEU A 300 22.71 9.65 7.53
N LEU A 301 22.29 9.52 6.27
CA LEU A 301 21.23 8.63 5.84
C LEU A 301 21.84 7.33 5.30
N VAL A 302 21.62 6.21 5.98
CA VAL A 302 22.06 4.88 5.54
C VAL A 302 20.87 4.07 5.02
N ILE A 303 20.97 3.55 3.81
CA ILE A 303 19.98 2.65 3.19
C ILE A 303 20.64 1.30 2.91
N LEU A 304 19.93 0.23 3.27
CA LEU A 304 20.27 -1.15 2.93
C LEU A 304 19.22 -1.65 1.92
N ASP A 305 19.63 -1.92 0.69
CA ASP A 305 18.68 -2.23 -0.39
C ASP A 305 18.02 -3.61 -0.20
N ALA A 306 16.71 -3.68 -0.39
CA ALA A 306 15.89 -4.87 -0.18
C ALA A 306 16.00 -5.50 1.23
N ALA A 307 16.43 -4.75 2.24
CA ALA A 307 16.50 -5.20 3.62
C ALA A 307 15.11 -5.29 4.28
N GLY A 308 14.76 -6.46 4.79
CA GLY A 308 13.48 -6.74 5.45
C GLY A 308 13.63 -6.71 6.98
N ALA A 309 12.85 -5.86 7.65
CA ALA A 309 12.95 -5.63 9.10
C ALA A 309 12.87 -6.91 9.95
N LYS A 310 12.13 -7.93 9.50
CA LYS A 310 11.98 -9.23 10.21
C LYS A 310 13.31 -10.00 10.38
N HIS A 311 14.38 -9.61 9.69
CA HIS A 311 15.71 -10.22 9.77
C HIS A 311 16.69 -9.42 10.66
N PHE A 312 16.22 -8.43 11.43
CA PHE A 312 17.05 -7.58 12.28
C PHE A 312 16.88 -7.94 13.76
N GLY A 313 17.97 -7.92 14.53
CA GLY A 313 17.94 -8.28 15.95
C GLY A 313 17.07 -7.33 16.78
N CYS A 314 17.14 -6.03 16.50
CA CYS A 314 16.33 -4.99 17.14
C CYS A 314 14.82 -5.10 16.85
N TYR A 315 14.42 -5.92 15.87
CA TYR A 315 13.03 -6.28 15.59
C TYR A 315 12.68 -7.71 16.05
N GLY A 316 13.54 -8.34 16.86
CA GLY A 316 13.31 -9.65 17.46
C GLY A 316 13.80 -10.85 16.64
N TYR A 317 14.65 -10.65 15.63
CA TYR A 317 15.17 -11.76 14.85
C TYR A 317 16.16 -12.61 15.65
N ALA A 318 16.01 -13.94 15.57
CA ALA A 318 16.77 -14.88 16.42
C ALA A 318 18.23 -15.05 15.99
N ARG A 319 18.54 -14.92 14.69
CA ARG A 319 19.92 -15.00 14.20
C ARG A 319 20.59 -13.65 14.39
N ARG A 320 21.87 -13.66 14.76
CA ARG A 320 22.67 -12.46 15.00
C ARG A 320 23.18 -11.86 13.68
N THR A 321 22.26 -11.35 12.88
CA THR A 321 22.52 -10.76 11.55
C THR A 321 22.98 -9.31 11.62
N THR A 322 22.60 -8.56 12.66
CA THR A 322 22.72 -7.08 12.64
C THR A 322 23.23 -6.46 13.95
N PRO A 323 24.29 -7.01 14.60
CA PRO A 323 24.73 -6.54 15.91
C PRO A 323 25.22 -5.08 15.98
N GLU A 324 25.78 -4.51 14.91
CA GLU A 324 26.17 -3.09 14.89
C GLU A 324 24.95 -2.17 14.80
N ILE A 325 23.98 -2.53 13.96
CA ILE A 325 22.70 -1.82 13.81
C ILE A 325 21.85 -1.96 15.08
N ASP A 326 21.85 -3.11 15.73
CA ASP A 326 21.18 -3.31 17.03
C ASP A 326 21.74 -2.35 18.10
N ARG A 327 23.04 -2.07 18.04
CA ARG A 327 23.67 -1.10 18.94
C ARG A 327 23.24 0.34 18.60
N ILE A 328 23.14 0.69 17.32
CA ILE A 328 22.60 1.99 16.89
C ILE A 328 21.14 2.14 17.34
N ALA A 329 20.35 1.08 17.20
CA ALA A 329 18.97 1.04 17.66
C ALA A 329 18.84 1.26 19.17
N ALA A 330 19.74 0.67 19.98
CA ALA A 330 19.77 0.88 21.42
C ALA A 330 20.21 2.29 21.86
N GLU A 331 21.00 2.98 21.02
CA GLU A 331 21.46 4.35 21.22
C GLU A 331 20.46 5.40 20.67
N GLY A 332 19.40 4.96 19.95
CA GLY A 332 18.51 5.82 19.18
C GLY A 332 17.02 5.51 19.33
N VAL A 333 16.24 5.86 18.30
CA VAL A 333 14.80 5.61 18.22
C VAL A 333 14.51 4.58 17.13
N VAL A 334 13.76 3.54 17.48
CA VAL A 334 13.32 2.49 16.56
C VAL A 334 11.86 2.70 16.18
N TYR A 335 11.57 2.69 14.88
CA TYR A 335 10.21 2.77 14.36
C TYR A 335 9.68 1.38 14.03
N GLU A 336 8.83 0.81 14.88
CA GLU A 336 8.22 -0.51 14.66
C GLU A 336 7.27 -0.58 13.45
N ARG A 337 6.82 0.58 12.98
CA ARG A 337 5.82 0.73 11.92
C ARG A 337 6.27 1.73 10.85
N ALA A 338 7.44 1.47 10.26
CA ALA A 338 7.95 2.19 9.10
C ALA A 338 7.61 1.42 7.81
N TYR A 339 6.98 2.10 6.85
CA TYR A 339 6.57 1.51 5.58
C TYR A 339 7.20 2.27 4.41
N THR A 340 7.75 1.54 3.44
CA THR A 340 8.17 2.14 2.18
C THR A 340 6.95 2.57 1.36
N PRO A 341 7.00 3.72 0.66
CA PRO A 341 5.93 4.14 -0.23
C PRO A 341 5.82 3.27 -1.49
N ALA A 342 6.84 2.48 -1.83
CA ALA A 342 6.82 1.59 -3.00
C ALA A 342 7.64 0.30 -2.77
N VAL A 343 7.25 -0.78 -3.44
CA VAL A 343 7.95 -2.08 -3.36
C VAL A 343 9.21 -2.18 -4.23
N PHE A 344 9.57 -1.11 -4.95
CA PHE A 344 10.73 -1.05 -5.84
C PHE A 344 11.67 0.09 -5.46
N THR A 345 12.98 -0.18 -5.46
CA THR A 345 14.05 0.76 -5.05
C THR A 345 13.93 2.12 -5.74
N ARG A 346 13.78 2.14 -7.08
CA ARG A 346 13.67 3.38 -7.87
C ARG A 346 12.55 4.29 -7.38
N SER A 347 11.35 3.73 -7.23
CA SER A 347 10.17 4.48 -6.84
C SER A 347 10.23 4.93 -5.37
N SER A 348 10.68 4.03 -4.49
CA SER A 348 10.86 4.33 -3.06
C SER A 348 11.89 5.45 -2.85
N MET A 349 13.03 5.40 -3.54
CA MET A 349 14.08 6.42 -3.39
C MET A 349 13.66 7.77 -3.95
N ALA A 350 12.91 7.80 -5.06
CA ALA A 350 12.33 9.05 -5.53
C ALA A 350 11.45 9.70 -4.45
N SER A 351 10.58 8.93 -3.78
CA SER A 351 9.76 9.46 -2.68
C SER A 351 10.60 10.03 -1.53
N VAL A 352 11.74 9.40 -1.19
CA VAL A 352 12.68 9.89 -0.17
C VAL A 352 13.26 11.25 -0.56
N TRP A 353 13.63 11.44 -1.83
CA TRP A 353 14.31 12.67 -2.28
C TRP A 353 13.38 13.86 -2.43
N ILE A 354 12.13 13.67 -2.86
CA ILE A 354 11.22 14.77 -3.19
C ILE A 354 9.97 14.82 -2.32
N SER A 355 9.89 13.97 -1.27
CA SER A 355 8.80 13.93 -0.28
C SER A 355 7.41 13.79 -0.92
N GLN A 356 7.29 12.90 -1.92
CA GLN A 356 6.07 12.69 -2.68
C GLN A 356 5.80 11.21 -2.88
N TYR A 357 4.52 10.84 -2.98
CA TYR A 357 4.14 9.45 -3.22
C TYR A 357 4.34 9.05 -4.70
N PRO A 358 4.47 7.74 -5.00
CA PRO A 358 4.69 7.23 -6.35
C PRO A 358 3.69 7.69 -7.41
N ASP A 359 2.43 7.88 -7.05
CA ASP A 359 1.37 8.40 -7.92
C ASP A 359 1.62 9.87 -8.34
N GLN A 360 2.36 10.63 -7.54
CA GLN A 360 2.66 12.04 -7.81
C GLN A 360 3.93 12.20 -8.65
N HIS A 361 4.98 11.45 -8.34
CA HIS A 361 6.26 11.58 -9.02
C HIS A 361 6.46 10.65 -10.21
N ARG A 362 5.67 9.58 -10.31
CA ARG A 362 5.64 8.60 -11.43
C ARG A 362 6.93 7.81 -11.71
N VAL A 363 8.05 8.17 -11.07
CA VAL A 363 9.31 7.40 -11.11
C VAL A 363 9.09 5.94 -10.73
N GLY A 364 9.44 5.02 -11.63
CA GLY A 364 9.31 3.57 -11.43
C GLY A 364 7.87 3.04 -11.49
N VAL A 365 6.90 3.90 -11.80
CA VAL A 365 5.51 3.52 -12.17
C VAL A 365 5.37 3.50 -13.69
N ASP A 366 5.95 4.51 -14.36
CA ASP A 366 6.26 4.49 -15.78
C ASP A 366 7.73 4.04 -15.92
N GLU A 367 8.02 3.02 -16.75
CA GLU A 367 9.25 2.23 -16.63
C GLU A 367 10.57 3.01 -16.82
N ASP A 368 10.54 4.22 -17.40
CA ASP A 368 11.72 4.98 -17.85
C ASP A 368 11.81 6.45 -17.39
N VAL A 369 11.02 6.89 -16.39
CA VAL A 369 11.02 8.31 -15.97
C VAL A 369 11.84 8.51 -14.68
N GLY A 370 12.86 9.36 -14.73
CA GLY A 370 13.60 9.84 -13.55
C GLY A 370 12.91 10.98 -12.81
N ILE A 371 13.50 11.48 -11.72
CA ILE A 371 12.94 12.63 -10.98
C ILE A 371 12.91 13.86 -11.91
N SER A 372 11.72 14.44 -12.10
CA SER A 372 11.52 15.65 -12.92
C SER A 372 12.37 16.81 -12.39
N GLY A 373 12.98 17.58 -13.31
CA GLY A 373 13.75 18.79 -13.00
C GLY A 373 12.95 19.88 -12.27
N GLU A 374 11.63 19.85 -12.36
CA GLU A 374 10.75 20.84 -11.71
C GLU A 374 10.52 20.59 -10.22
N ARG A 375 10.91 19.41 -9.72
CA ARG A 375 10.65 18.99 -8.33
C ARG A 375 11.96 19.01 -7.54
N PRO A 376 12.24 20.01 -6.67
CA PRO A 376 13.51 20.09 -5.98
C PRO A 376 13.76 18.85 -5.10
N THR A 377 14.97 18.31 -5.14
CA THR A 377 15.39 17.20 -4.26
C THR A 377 15.86 17.73 -2.91
N LEU A 378 15.82 16.88 -1.89
CA LEU A 378 16.40 17.15 -0.57
C LEU A 378 17.86 17.60 -0.67
N ALA A 379 18.66 16.96 -1.53
CA ALA A 379 20.06 17.32 -1.74
C ALA A 379 20.19 18.73 -2.33
N GLU A 380 19.37 19.10 -3.33
CA GLU A 380 19.37 20.46 -3.90
C GLU A 380 19.00 21.53 -2.86
N LEU A 381 18.01 21.24 -2.01
CA LEU A 381 17.60 22.16 -0.95
C LEU A 381 18.72 22.34 0.09
N LEU A 382 19.43 21.26 0.44
CA LEU A 382 20.53 21.28 1.40
C LEU A 382 21.76 22.00 0.84
N SER A 383 22.17 21.69 -0.39
CA SER A 383 23.30 22.37 -1.05
C SER A 383 23.00 23.86 -1.28
N ALA A 384 21.77 24.22 -1.66
CA ALA A 384 21.35 25.63 -1.74
C ALA A 384 21.42 26.36 -0.37
N GLY A 385 21.20 25.62 0.72
CA GLY A 385 21.38 26.09 2.09
C GLY A 385 22.82 26.09 2.60
N GLY A 386 23.80 25.72 1.77
CA GLY A 386 25.22 25.68 2.13
C GLY A 386 25.64 24.46 2.96
N VAL A 387 24.79 23.44 3.07
CA VAL A 387 25.15 22.17 3.71
C VAL A 387 25.92 21.31 2.73
N ARG A 388 27.15 20.93 3.10
CA ARG A 388 27.99 20.04 2.29
C ARG A 388 27.29 18.69 2.11
N SER A 389 27.03 18.28 0.88
CA SER A 389 26.25 17.07 0.61
C SER A 389 27.04 16.03 -0.19
N ALA A 390 26.91 14.75 0.18
CA ALA A 390 27.45 13.66 -0.64
C ALA A 390 26.56 12.42 -0.71
N GLY A 391 26.52 11.79 -1.87
CA GLY A 391 25.86 10.50 -2.11
C GLY A 391 26.88 9.42 -2.44
N PHE A 392 26.75 8.25 -1.81
CA PHE A 392 27.57 7.06 -2.06
C PHE A 392 26.63 5.89 -2.32
N ILE A 393 26.63 5.34 -3.53
CA ILE A 393 25.65 4.32 -3.93
C ILE A 393 26.32 3.08 -4.54
N GLY A 394 25.99 1.92 -3.97
CA GLY A 394 26.40 0.60 -4.45
C GLY A 394 25.40 -0.03 -5.44
N ASN A 395 24.28 0.64 -5.69
CA ASN A 395 23.24 0.18 -6.62
C ASN A 395 23.32 0.95 -7.97
N PRO A 396 23.20 0.27 -9.14
CA PRO A 396 23.16 0.93 -10.45
C PRO A 396 22.01 1.93 -10.66
N VAL A 397 20.95 1.89 -9.84
CA VAL A 397 19.71 2.67 -10.04
C VAL A 397 19.87 4.18 -9.95
N ALA A 398 21.02 4.69 -9.48
CA ALA A 398 21.23 6.14 -9.46
C ALA A 398 21.36 6.74 -10.86
N ARG A 399 22.08 6.06 -11.76
CA ARG A 399 22.34 6.57 -13.11
C ARG A 399 21.11 6.34 -13.99
N GLY A 400 20.57 7.43 -14.53
CA GLY A 400 19.41 7.41 -15.43
C GLY A 400 18.08 7.82 -14.76
N PHE A 401 18.04 7.99 -13.44
CA PHE A 401 16.80 8.35 -12.71
C PHE A 401 16.91 9.67 -11.92
N ASN A 402 17.99 10.43 -12.09
CA ASN A 402 18.27 11.71 -11.44
C ASN A 402 18.30 11.63 -9.90
N LEU A 403 18.73 10.49 -9.33
CA LEU A 403 18.88 10.32 -7.87
C LEU A 403 20.18 10.97 -7.34
N ASP A 404 21.10 11.33 -8.24
CA ASP A 404 22.35 12.03 -7.99
C ASP A 404 22.18 13.57 -7.91
N ARG A 405 21.00 14.06 -8.29
CA ARG A 405 20.75 15.49 -8.46
C ARG A 405 20.79 16.24 -7.13
N GLY A 406 21.64 17.28 -7.08
CA GLY A 406 21.76 18.19 -5.94
C GLY A 406 22.88 17.86 -4.97
N PHE A 407 23.57 16.74 -5.11
CA PHE A 407 24.73 16.43 -4.26
C PHE A 407 25.97 17.21 -4.72
N ASP A 408 26.78 17.71 -3.77
CA ASP A 408 28.08 18.34 -4.09
C ASP A 408 29.09 17.29 -4.58
N GLU A 409 29.04 16.08 -3.99
CA GLU A 409 29.81 14.92 -4.40
C GLU A 409 28.90 13.70 -4.59
N PHE A 410 29.00 13.01 -5.72
CA PHE A 410 28.24 11.78 -5.95
C PHE A 410 29.13 10.63 -6.43
N HIS A 411 29.23 9.59 -5.61
CA HIS A 411 30.12 8.45 -5.76
C HIS A 411 29.31 7.18 -6.06
N SER A 412 29.19 6.84 -7.35
CA SER A 412 28.63 5.55 -7.77
C SER A 412 29.71 4.47 -7.70
N VAL A 413 29.67 3.63 -6.67
CA VAL A 413 30.66 2.56 -6.44
C VAL A 413 30.31 1.24 -7.13
N TYR A 414 29.12 1.16 -7.76
CA TYR A 414 28.76 0.08 -8.68
C TYR A 414 29.58 0.21 -9.98
N THR A 415 30.69 -0.52 -10.06
CA THR A 415 31.64 -0.48 -11.18
C THR A 415 31.68 -1.81 -11.92
N GLN A 416 32.28 -1.84 -13.11
CA GLN A 416 32.49 -3.09 -13.85
C GLN A 416 33.28 -4.12 -13.03
N LYS A 417 34.27 -3.70 -12.23
CA LYS A 417 35.03 -4.60 -11.34
C LYS A 417 34.15 -5.21 -10.24
N VAL A 418 33.22 -4.43 -9.70
CA VAL A 418 32.23 -4.92 -8.74
C VAL A 418 31.27 -5.91 -9.41
N ASN A 419 30.83 -5.62 -10.64
CA ASN A 419 29.96 -6.50 -11.42
C ASN A 419 30.63 -7.84 -11.77
N LEU A 420 31.94 -7.82 -12.03
CA LEU A 420 32.75 -9.01 -12.29
C LEU A 420 33.14 -9.76 -11.01
N GLY A 421 32.83 -9.21 -9.82
CA GLY A 421 33.20 -9.80 -8.53
C GLY A 421 34.67 -9.70 -8.18
N GLU A 422 35.44 -8.84 -8.87
CA GLU A 422 36.86 -8.60 -8.59
C GLU A 422 37.07 -7.78 -7.32
N VAL A 423 36.08 -6.96 -6.96
CA VAL A 423 36.09 -6.05 -5.80
C VAL A 423 34.71 -6.13 -5.14
N THR A 424 34.64 -6.23 -3.81
CA THR A 424 33.35 -6.22 -3.12
C THR A 424 32.78 -4.79 -3.06
N HIS A 425 31.45 -4.62 -2.90
CA HIS A 425 30.88 -3.28 -2.67
C HIS A 425 31.53 -2.59 -1.47
N ALA A 426 31.82 -3.33 -0.41
CA ALA A 426 32.51 -2.84 0.78
C ALA A 426 33.87 -2.22 0.46
N ASP A 427 34.70 -2.91 -0.34
CA ASP A 427 36.03 -2.40 -0.70
C ASP A 427 35.93 -1.11 -1.51
N ALA A 428 34.94 -1.00 -2.38
CA ALA A 428 34.69 0.21 -3.16
C ALA A 428 34.21 1.38 -2.27
N PHE A 429 33.32 1.13 -1.31
CA PHE A 429 32.90 2.14 -0.31
C PHE A 429 34.07 2.60 0.56
N ARG A 430 34.94 1.70 1.00
CA ARG A 430 36.09 2.00 1.86
C ARG A 430 37.13 2.91 1.18
N GLN A 431 37.16 2.96 -0.15
CA GLN A 431 38.05 3.85 -0.91
C GLN A 431 37.58 5.31 -0.90
N VAL A 432 36.27 5.56 -0.76
CA VAL A 432 35.68 6.90 -0.94
C VAL A 432 35.15 7.51 0.35
N LEU A 433 34.57 6.71 1.26
CA LEU A 433 33.95 7.21 2.49
C LEU A 433 34.92 7.94 3.42
N PRO A 434 36.14 7.42 3.73
CA PRO A 434 37.01 8.07 4.70
C PRO A 434 37.42 9.49 4.29
N ALA A 435 37.73 9.70 3.02
CA ALA A 435 38.16 10.99 2.50
C ALA A 435 37.08 12.07 2.69
N PHE A 436 35.81 11.73 2.49
CA PHE A 436 34.70 12.66 2.66
C PHE A 436 34.55 13.12 4.12
N PHE A 437 34.66 12.19 5.08
CA PHE A 437 34.48 12.52 6.51
C PHE A 437 35.69 13.22 7.14
N GLN A 438 36.90 12.96 6.63
CA GLN A 438 38.13 13.58 7.11
C GLN A 438 38.34 15.01 6.56
N THR A 439 37.70 15.34 5.45
CA THR A 439 37.78 16.68 4.86
C THR A 439 36.75 17.61 5.50
N ARG A 440 37.20 18.81 5.90
CA ARG A 440 36.38 19.86 6.55
C ARG A 440 35.54 19.30 7.73
N PRO A 441 36.17 18.71 8.77
CA PRO A 441 35.47 18.02 9.85
C PRO A 441 34.60 18.94 10.72
N ALA A 442 34.81 20.25 10.66
CA ALA A 442 34.00 21.24 11.36
C ALA A 442 32.67 21.58 10.64
N ASP A 443 32.57 21.31 9.33
CA ASP A 443 31.41 21.72 8.56
C ASP A 443 30.27 20.70 8.73
N PRO A 444 29.00 21.14 8.88
CA PRO A 444 27.86 20.24 8.81
C PRO A 444 27.82 19.56 7.45
N PHE A 445 27.36 18.30 7.43
CA PHE A 445 27.16 17.58 6.19
C PHE A 445 25.80 16.89 6.13
N PHE A 446 25.36 16.59 4.92
CA PHE A 446 24.38 15.56 4.63
C PHE A 446 25.02 14.47 3.78
N ALA A 447 25.14 13.26 4.32
CA ALA A 447 25.71 12.13 3.60
C ALA A 447 24.66 11.04 3.43
N TYR A 448 24.54 10.52 2.22
CA TYR A 448 23.68 9.41 1.88
C TYR A 448 24.52 8.20 1.47
N VAL A 449 24.39 7.09 2.18
CA VAL A 449 25.12 5.85 1.92
C VAL A 449 24.12 4.74 1.65
N HIS A 450 24.11 4.21 0.43
CA HIS A 450 23.18 3.17 -0.01
C HIS A 450 23.93 1.91 -0.41
N TYR A 451 23.95 0.95 0.51
CA TYR A 451 24.50 -0.38 0.30
C TYR A 451 23.54 -1.24 -0.52
N LEU A 452 24.09 -2.03 -1.44
CA LEU A 452 23.28 -2.94 -2.26
C LEU A 452 22.81 -4.14 -1.45
N GLU A 453 23.61 -4.62 -0.51
CA GLU A 453 23.26 -5.79 0.29
C GLU A 453 22.08 -5.50 1.24
N PRO A 454 21.15 -6.46 1.45
CA PRO A 454 21.18 -7.87 1.04
C PRO A 454 20.47 -8.20 -0.29
N HIS A 455 20.40 -7.26 -1.24
CA HIS A 455 19.78 -7.47 -2.56
C HIS A 455 20.36 -8.68 -3.31
N PHE A 456 19.60 -9.21 -4.27
CA PHE A 456 20.08 -10.19 -5.25
C PHE A 456 21.34 -9.68 -6.00
N PRO A 457 22.32 -10.54 -6.36
CA PRO A 457 22.36 -11.99 -6.12
C PRO A 457 22.68 -12.34 -4.67
N TYR A 458 22.04 -13.41 -4.17
CA TYR A 458 22.26 -13.90 -2.81
C TYR A 458 23.60 -14.63 -2.71
N ASP A 459 24.70 -13.87 -2.69
CA ASP A 459 26.06 -14.41 -2.73
C ASP A 459 27.02 -13.56 -1.86
N PRO A 460 26.79 -13.53 -0.54
CA PRO A 460 27.63 -12.74 0.35
C PRO A 460 29.06 -13.30 0.37
N PRO A 461 30.11 -12.46 0.54
CA PRO A 461 31.48 -12.93 0.53
C PRO A 461 31.79 -13.79 1.77
N PRO A 462 32.81 -14.67 1.73
CA PRO A 462 33.28 -15.35 2.93
C PRO A 462 33.69 -14.37 4.06
N PRO A 463 33.47 -14.73 5.33
CA PRO A 463 32.87 -15.98 5.82
C PRO A 463 31.33 -15.96 5.86
N PHE A 464 30.68 -14.93 5.31
CA PHE A 464 29.23 -14.72 5.48
C PHE A 464 28.37 -15.71 4.68
N ASN A 465 28.89 -16.28 3.59
CA ASN A 465 28.22 -17.34 2.83
C ASN A 465 28.00 -18.64 3.63
N THR A 466 28.81 -18.90 4.65
CA THR A 466 28.70 -20.11 5.50
C THR A 466 28.34 -19.80 6.96
N MET A 467 28.11 -18.52 7.29
CA MET A 467 27.92 -18.07 8.67
C MET A 467 26.68 -18.68 9.34
N PHE A 468 25.61 -18.91 8.59
CA PHE A 468 24.33 -19.40 9.12
C PHE A 468 24.00 -20.83 8.67
N GLY A 469 24.94 -21.54 8.05
CA GLY A 469 24.78 -22.93 7.59
C GLY A 469 25.62 -23.23 6.35
N PRO A 470 25.57 -24.46 5.82
CA PRO A 470 26.36 -24.88 4.67
C PRO A 470 25.96 -24.15 3.38
N ASP A 471 26.92 -23.81 2.53
CA ASP A 471 26.72 -23.16 1.22
C ASP A 471 26.18 -24.16 0.16
N ALA A 472 24.98 -24.68 0.41
CA ALA A 472 24.27 -25.72 -0.33
C ALA A 472 22.75 -25.68 -0.05
N PRO A 473 21.87 -26.14 -0.96
CA PRO A 473 22.18 -26.94 -2.16
C PRO A 473 22.40 -26.15 -3.46
N LEU A 474 21.96 -24.89 -3.52
CA LEU A 474 22.09 -24.07 -4.74
C LEU A 474 23.54 -23.63 -4.96
N SER A 475 24.07 -23.89 -6.16
CA SER A 475 25.37 -23.37 -6.58
C SER A 475 25.35 -21.85 -6.74
N ILE A 476 26.54 -21.22 -6.74
CA ILE A 476 26.72 -19.79 -7.03
C ILE A 476 26.10 -19.43 -8.39
N GLU A 477 26.27 -20.30 -9.39
CA GLU A 477 25.72 -20.07 -10.73
C GLU A 477 24.18 -20.03 -10.70
N GLN A 478 23.55 -21.01 -10.05
CA GLN A 478 22.08 -21.08 -9.97
C GLN A 478 21.48 -19.85 -9.28
N ARG A 479 22.05 -19.42 -8.15
CA ARG A 479 21.53 -18.26 -7.40
C ARG A 479 21.89 -16.90 -8.01
N ARG A 480 22.62 -16.87 -9.13
CA ARG A 480 22.89 -15.68 -9.94
C ARG A 480 22.03 -15.60 -11.21
N GLN A 481 21.17 -16.59 -11.47
CA GLN A 481 20.27 -16.59 -12.63
C GLN A 481 18.95 -15.86 -12.34
N HIS A 482 18.79 -14.67 -12.95
CA HIS A 482 17.55 -13.89 -12.82
C HIS A 482 16.31 -14.65 -13.32
N GLU A 483 16.43 -15.42 -14.40
CA GLU A 483 15.30 -16.13 -15.00
C GLU A 483 14.70 -17.15 -14.03
N TRP A 484 15.53 -17.80 -13.21
CA TRP A 484 15.06 -18.78 -12.22
C TRP A 484 14.23 -18.09 -11.13
N PHE A 485 14.70 -16.96 -10.59
CA PHE A 485 13.94 -16.19 -9.59
C PHE A 485 12.61 -15.67 -10.15
N TRP A 486 12.59 -15.21 -11.40
CA TRP A 486 11.34 -14.80 -12.04
C TRP A 486 10.38 -15.98 -12.21
N ALA A 487 10.88 -17.13 -12.69
CA ALA A 487 10.07 -18.32 -12.83
C ALA A 487 9.49 -18.80 -11.48
N VAL A 488 10.25 -18.68 -10.38
CA VAL A 488 9.77 -18.96 -9.02
C VAL A 488 8.69 -17.94 -8.60
N ASN A 489 8.94 -16.64 -8.77
CA ASN A 489 8.00 -15.58 -8.38
C ASN A 489 6.68 -15.61 -9.18
N GLU A 490 6.73 -16.04 -10.45
CA GLU A 490 5.57 -16.20 -11.31
C GLU A 490 4.85 -17.55 -11.12
N GLY A 491 5.38 -18.42 -10.25
CA GLY A 491 4.85 -19.74 -9.96
C GLY A 491 5.02 -20.76 -11.09
N ARG A 492 5.90 -20.48 -12.07
CA ARG A 492 6.28 -21.40 -13.15
C ARG A 492 7.20 -22.51 -12.64
N VAL A 493 8.03 -22.21 -11.65
CA VAL A 493 8.93 -23.13 -10.96
C VAL A 493 8.61 -23.11 -9.46
N ARG A 494 8.73 -24.26 -8.79
CA ARG A 494 8.65 -24.33 -7.33
C ARG A 494 10.02 -24.63 -6.76
N ALA A 495 10.54 -23.72 -5.95
CA ALA A 495 11.75 -23.96 -5.16
C ALA A 495 11.44 -24.94 -4.02
N THR A 496 12.39 -25.83 -3.70
CA THR A 496 12.24 -26.74 -2.56
C THR A 496 12.39 -26.01 -1.23
N PRO A 497 11.89 -26.57 -0.11
CA PRO A 497 12.10 -26.00 1.21
C PRO A 497 13.59 -25.79 1.55
N GLU A 498 14.46 -26.69 1.13
CA GLU A 498 15.91 -26.62 1.36
C GLU A 498 16.58 -25.51 0.54
N GLU A 499 16.12 -25.29 -0.70
CA GLU A 499 16.55 -24.17 -1.53
C GLU A 499 16.12 -22.83 -0.92
N ILE A 500 14.88 -22.73 -0.45
CA ILE A 500 14.36 -21.53 0.22
C ILE A 500 15.13 -21.25 1.51
N ASP A 501 15.38 -22.26 2.34
CA ASP A 501 16.20 -22.12 3.55
C ASP A 501 17.63 -21.66 3.21
N HIS A 502 18.24 -22.26 2.18
CA HIS A 502 19.58 -21.85 1.75
C HIS A 502 19.64 -20.39 1.33
N LEU A 503 18.69 -19.92 0.51
CA LEU A 503 18.58 -18.51 0.12
C LEU A 503 18.35 -17.60 1.34
N GLY A 504 17.53 -18.03 2.30
CA GLY A 504 17.32 -17.30 3.55
C GLY A 504 18.61 -17.15 4.37
N ARG A 505 19.43 -18.21 4.47
CA ARG A 505 20.73 -18.16 5.15
C ARG A 505 21.74 -17.26 4.44
N LEU A 506 21.75 -17.24 3.10
CA LEU A 506 22.60 -16.34 2.31
C LEU A 506 22.14 -14.89 2.42
N TYR A 507 20.82 -14.64 2.46
CA TYR A 507 20.25 -13.32 2.73
C TYR A 507 20.68 -12.78 4.10
N ASP A 508 20.58 -13.60 5.15
CA ASP A 508 21.08 -13.28 6.49
C ASP A 508 22.59 -13.03 6.50
N GLY A 509 23.35 -13.80 5.71
CA GLY A 509 24.78 -13.59 5.49
C GLY A 509 25.07 -12.22 4.84
N GLY A 510 24.27 -11.82 3.85
CA GLY A 510 24.33 -10.49 3.24
C GLY A 510 24.06 -9.37 4.24
N LEU A 511 23.06 -9.56 5.13
CA LEU A 511 22.78 -8.62 6.22
C LEU A 511 23.94 -8.54 7.22
N ALA A 512 24.52 -9.66 7.62
CA ALA A 512 25.68 -9.69 8.50
C ALA A 512 26.93 -9.04 7.89
N PHE A 513 27.10 -9.20 6.58
CA PHE A 513 28.17 -8.52 5.84
C PHE A 513 27.98 -7.00 5.87
N VAL A 514 26.79 -6.50 5.53
CA VAL A 514 26.54 -5.06 5.48
C VAL A 514 26.51 -4.42 6.87
N ASP A 515 26.06 -5.14 7.90
CA ASP A 515 26.16 -4.70 9.30
C ASP A 515 27.62 -4.48 9.73
N ARG A 516 28.55 -5.34 9.29
CA ARG A 516 29.99 -5.13 9.51
C ARG A 516 30.48 -3.82 8.87
N GLU A 517 29.97 -3.49 7.68
CA GLU A 517 30.32 -2.25 6.98
C GLU A 517 29.68 -1.01 7.63
N VAL A 518 28.47 -1.12 8.18
CA VAL A 518 27.90 -0.08 9.06
C VAL A 518 28.78 0.14 10.30
N GLY A 519 29.30 -0.93 10.89
CA GLY A 519 30.29 -0.84 11.97
C GLY A 519 31.58 -0.13 11.54
N PHE A 520 32.06 -0.38 10.32
CA PHE A 520 33.19 0.36 9.73
C PHE A 520 32.86 1.85 9.57
N LEU A 521 31.71 2.19 8.99
CA LEU A 521 31.25 3.56 8.81
C LEU A 521 31.19 4.31 10.15
N ARG A 522 30.65 3.69 11.20
CA ARG A 522 30.60 4.26 12.55
C ARG A 522 31.99 4.51 13.15
N ARG A 523 32.96 3.63 12.90
CA ARG A 523 34.36 3.84 13.34
C ARG A 523 35.02 4.98 12.57
N THR A 524 34.77 5.06 11.26
CA THR A 524 35.30 6.14 10.41
C THR A 524 34.80 7.51 10.86
N LEU A 525 33.53 7.63 11.22
CA LEU A 525 32.96 8.86 11.80
C LEU A 525 33.65 9.24 13.11
N LYS A 526 33.75 8.28 14.05
CA LYS A 526 34.44 8.51 15.34
C LYS A 526 35.89 8.95 15.17
N GLN A 527 36.63 8.35 14.23
CA GLN A 527 38.01 8.73 13.92
C GLN A 527 38.12 10.12 13.29
N ALA A 528 37.10 10.56 12.57
CA ALA A 528 36.99 11.91 12.02
C ALA A 528 36.47 12.94 13.04
N GLY A 529 36.21 12.55 14.29
CA GLY A 529 35.64 13.43 15.32
C GLY A 529 34.15 13.75 15.11
N ARG A 530 33.41 12.86 14.45
CA ARG A 530 31.99 12.98 14.14
C ARG A 530 31.14 12.02 14.98
#